data_AF-A0A1D9G779-F1
#
_entry.id   AF-A0A1D9G779-F1
#
_cell.length_a   1.000
_cell.length_b   1.000
_cell.length_c   1.000
_cell.angle_alpha   90.00
_cell.angle_beta   90.00
_cell.angle_gamma   90.00
#
_symmetry.space_group_name_H-M   'P 1'
#
loop_
_entity.id
_entity.type
_entity.pdbx_description
1 polymer ?
#
loop_
_entity_poly.entity_id
_entity_poly.type
_entity_poly.pdbx_seq_one_letter_code
_entity_poly.pdbx_strand_id
1 'polypeptide(L)' 'MIILEFKAKGKKCQYSAIDEAIRTVKFIRNSCLRYWMDNKGVSKYDLNKYSAVLAKRFTFANELNSTARQ' A
#
# COMPACT_ATOMS: atom_id res chain seq x y z
N MET A 1 3.76 7.06 35.14
CA MET A 1 3.68 7.05 33.67
C MET A 1 2.26 7.34 33.27
N ILE A 2 1.99 8.49 32.64
CA ILE A 2 0.65 8.84 32.17
C ILE A 2 0.48 8.22 30.78
N ILE A 3 -0.53 7.37 30.58
CA ILE A 3 -0.91 6.84 29.27
C ILE A 3 -2.19 7.55 28.87
N LEU A 4 -2.18 8.20 27.71
CA LEU A 4 -3.36 8.81 27.12
C LEU A 4 -3.81 7.96 25.93
N GLU A 5 -4.97 7.34 26.05
CA GLU A 5 -5.59 6.55 24.98
C GLU A 5 -6.63 7.38 24.24
N PHE A 6 -6.52 7.41 22.92
CA PHE A 6 -7.49 8.07 22.04
C PHE A 6 -7.99 7.10 20.98
N LYS A 7 -9.28 7.21 20.63
CA LYS A 7 -9.87 6.50 19.50
C LYS A 7 -10.13 7.47 18.36
N ALA A 8 -9.67 7.12 17.16
CA ALA A 8 -9.99 7.89 15.96
C ALA A 8 -11.49 7.77 15.64
N LYS A 9 -12.21 8.90 15.68
CA LYS A 9 -13.61 9.01 15.25
C LYS A 9 -13.67 9.67 13.88
N GLY A 10 -14.06 8.90 12.87
CA GLY A 10 -14.22 9.36 11.50
C GLY A 10 -15.67 9.37 11.04
N LYS A 11 -15.94 10.09 9.95
CA LYS A 11 -17.18 9.96 9.19
C LYS A 11 -17.17 8.64 8.41
N LYS A 12 -18.35 8.13 8.04
CA LYS A 12 -18.49 6.90 7.24
C LYS A 12 -17.62 6.92 5.98
N CYS A 13 -17.59 8.04 5.25
CA CYS A 13 -16.77 8.20 4.05
C CYS A 13 -15.25 8.07 4.33
N GLN A 14 -14.78 8.53 5.49
CA GLN A 14 -13.37 8.42 5.88
C GLN A 14 -13.01 6.96 6.19
N TYR A 15 -13.87 6.24 6.90
CA TYR A 15 -13.66 4.81 7.13
C TYR A 15 -13.65 4.01 5.82
N SER A 16 -14.59 4.28 4.91
CA SER A 16 -14.58 3.65 3.59
C SER A 16 -13.32 3.96 2.77
N ALA A 17 -12.80 5.19 2.84
CA ALA A 17 -11.55 5.56 2.19
C ALA A 17 -10.34 4.80 2.80
N ILE A 18 -10.33 4.60 4.12
CA ILE A 18 -9.31 3.79 4.80
C ILE A 18 -9.39 2.33 4.35
N ASP A 19 -10.57 1.74 4.30
CA ASP A 19 -10.76 0.36 3.86
C ASP A 19 -10.26 0.16 2.41
N GLU A 20 -10.57 1.12 1.53
CA GLU A 20 -10.12 1.10 0.14
C GLU A 20 -8.61 1.27 0.01
N ALA A 21 -8.00 2.14 0.83
CA ALA A 21 -6.55 2.28 0.92
C ALA A 21 -5.89 0.97 1.38
N ILE A 22 -6.41 0.32 2.42
CA ILE A 22 -5.92 -0.98 2.92
C ILE A 22 -6.02 -2.05 1.83
N ARG A 23 -7.14 -2.11 1.11
CA ARG A 23 -7.35 -3.06 0.02
C ARG A 23 -6.35 -2.84 -1.12
N THR A 24 -6.13 -1.58 -1.50
CA THR A 24 -5.17 -1.18 -2.53
C THR A 24 -3.75 -1.59 -2.17
N VAL A 25 -3.28 -1.28 -0.95
CA VAL A 25 -1.93 -1.63 -0.50
C VAL A 25 -1.74 -3.15 -0.43
N LYS A 26 -2.73 -3.89 0.07
CA LYS A 26 -2.71 -5.36 0.08
C LYS A 26 -2.59 -5.93 -1.33
N PHE A 27 -3.33 -5.38 -2.29
CA PHE A 27 -3.26 -5.81 -3.70
C PHE A 27 -1.87 -5.58 -4.28
N ILE A 28 -1.30 -4.38 -4.13
CA ILE A 28 0.04 -4.05 -4.65
C ILE A 28 1.07 -4.98 -4.03
N ARG A 29 1.08 -5.12 -2.70
CA ARG A 29 2.02 -5.99 -1.99
C ARG A 29 1.92 -7.44 -2.43
N ASN A 30 0.71 -8.01 -2.47
CA ASN A 30 0.51 -9.41 -2.86
C ASN A 30 0.90 -9.65 -4.32
N SER A 31 0.69 -8.67 -5.20
CA SER A 31 1.13 -8.73 -6.59
C SER A 31 2.66 -8.72 -6.70
N CYS A 32 3.35 -7.88 -5.94
CA CYS A 32 4.82 -7.87 -5.88
C CYS A 32 5.38 -9.20 -5.34
N LEU A 33 4.76 -9.76 -4.29
CA LEU A 33 5.16 -11.07 -3.74
C LEU A 33 4.98 -12.18 -4.77
N ARG A 34 3.84 -12.21 -5.47
CA ARG A 34 3.60 -13.18 -6.54
C ARG A 34 4.63 -13.06 -7.65
N TYR A 35 4.89 -11.84 -8.12
CA TYR A 35 5.91 -11.58 -9.13
C TYR A 35 7.31 -12.06 -8.71
N TRP A 36 7.68 -11.84 -7.44
CA TRP A 36 8.95 -12.34 -6.90
C TRP A 36 9.02 -13.87 -6.86
N MET A 37 7.94 -14.54 -6.48
CA MET A 37 7.88 -16.01 -6.44
C MET A 37 7.98 -16.63 -7.83
N ASP A 38 7.37 -16.00 -8.83
CA ASP A 38 7.27 -16.56 -10.18
C ASP A 38 8.53 -16.31 -11.03
N ASN A 39 9.44 -15.42 -10.61
CA ASN A 39 10.59 -14.99 -11.41
C ASN A 39 11.92 -15.13 -10.64
N LYS A 40 12.91 -15.82 -11.23
CA LYS A 40 14.25 -15.95 -10.64
C LYS A 40 15.07 -14.67 -10.84
N GLY A 41 15.85 -14.29 -9.81
CA GLY A 41 16.78 -13.15 -9.89
C GLY A 41 16.15 -11.78 -9.73
N VAL A 42 14.86 -11.69 -9.36
CA VAL A 42 14.18 -10.42 -9.07
C VAL A 42 14.82 -9.74 -7.86
N SER A 43 15.30 -8.52 -8.05
CA SER A 43 15.91 -7.71 -6.99
C SER A 43 14.88 -6.83 -6.28
N LYS A 44 15.26 -6.28 -5.13
CA LYS A 44 14.45 -5.28 -4.41
C LYS A 44 14.09 -4.05 -5.26
N TYR A 45 14.96 -3.66 -6.19
CA TYR A 45 14.74 -2.51 -7.06
C TYR A 45 13.70 -2.80 -8.14
N ASP A 46 13.61 -4.06 -8.61
CA ASP A 46 12.59 -4.48 -9.56
C ASP A 46 11.21 -4.50 -8.91
N LEU A 47 11.12 -4.96 -7.66
CA LEU A 47 9.89 -4.90 -6.87
C LEU A 47 9.45 -3.46 -6.58
N ASN A 48 10.39 -2.56 -6.31
CA ASN A 48 10.10 -1.14 -6.14
C ASN A 48 9.50 -0.53 -7.42
N LYS A 49 10.13 -0.76 -8.58
CA LYS A 49 9.63 -0.31 -9.89
C LYS A 49 8.26 -0.90 -10.19
N TYR A 50 8.07 -2.20 -9.92
CA TYR A 50 6.81 -2.88 -10.15
C TYR A 50 5.68 -2.35 -9.26
N SER A 51 5.96 -2.11 -7.97
CA SER A 51 5.02 -1.42 -7.06
C SER A 51 4.60 -0.05 -7.61
N ALA A 52 5.54 0.71 -8.20
CA ALA A 52 5.22 1.99 -8.81
C ALA A 52 4.35 1.89 -10.08
N VAL A 53 4.52 0.84 -10.89
CA VAL A 53 3.63 0.56 -12.02
C VAL A 53 2.22 0.22 -11.55
N LEU A 54 2.10 -0.64 -10.54
CA LEU A 54 0.80 -1.05 -9.98
C LEU A 54 0.05 0.13 -9.33
N ALA A 55 0.77 0.99 -8.62
CA ALA A 55 0.18 2.13 -7.92
C ALA A 55 -0.50 3.14 -8.86
N LYS A 56 -0.04 3.28 -10.11
CA LYS A 56 -0.69 4.15 -11.11
C LYS A 56 -2.15 3.78 -11.39
N ARG A 57 -2.57 2.55 -11.08
CA ARG A 57 -3.95 2.07 -11.25
C ARG A 57 -4.90 2.57 -10.16
N PHE A 58 -4.38 3.16 -9.09
CA PHE A 58 -5.16 3.57 -7.93
C PHE A 58 -4.80 5.01 -7.55
N THR A 59 -5.77 5.93 -7.61
CA THR A 59 -5.55 7.36 -7.33
C THR A 59 -4.81 7.57 -6.00
N PHE A 60 -5.28 6.90 -4.94
CA PHE A 60 -4.65 6.95 -3.62
C PHE A 60 -3.16 6.55 -3.65
N ALA A 61 -2.83 5.38 -4.23
CA ALA A 61 -1.46 4.88 -4.22
C ALA A 61 -0.53 5.66 -5.18
N ASN A 62 -1.09 6.24 -6.24
CA ASN A 62 -0.35 7.05 -7.21
C ASN A 62 0.16 8.36 -6.59
N GLU A 63 -0.59 8.92 -5.64
CA GLU A 63 -0.23 10.14 -4.90
C GLU A 63 0.82 9.90 -3.79
N LEU A 64 1.04 8.65 -3.39
CA LEU A 64 2.04 8.31 -2.37
C LEU A 64 3.46 8.40 -2.91
N ASN A 65 4.39 8.84 -2.07
CA ASN A 65 5.82 8.77 -2.36
C ASN A 65 6.33 7.32 -2.34
N SER A 66 7.58 7.12 -2.78
CA SER A 66 8.18 5.78 -2.91
C SER A 66 8.25 4.99 -1.60
N THR A 67 8.38 5.67 -0.46
CA THR A 67 8.46 5.02 0.86
C THR A 67 7.08 4.65 1.38
N ALA A 68 6.09 5.54 1.23
CA ALA A 68 4.72 5.31 1.68
C ALA A 68 3.98 4.24 0.86
N ARG A 69 4.46 3.93 -0.34
CA ARG A 69 3.89 2.92 -1.24
C ARG A 69 4.44 1.50 -1.03
N GLN A 70 5.58 1.35 -0.34
CA GLN A 70 6.23 0.07 -0.06
C GLN A 70 5.91 -0.41 1.36
#